data_AF-A0A7V7DTG4-F1
#
_entry.id   AF-A0A7V7DTG4-F1
#
_cell.length_a   1.000
_cell.length_b   1.000
_cell.length_c   1.000
_cell.angle_alpha   90.00
_cell.angle_beta   90.00
_cell.angle_gamma   90.00
#
_symmetry.space_group_name_H-M   'P 1'
#
loop_
_entity.id
_entity.type
_entity.pdbx_description
1 polymer ?
#
loop_
_entity_poly.entity_id
_entity_poly.type
_entity_poly.pdbx_seq_one_letter_code
_entity_poly.pdbx_strand_id
1 'polypeptide(L)'
;MATKKDCKNICFERGSLMAKTIETTNRALGSGALRPIITESAVVKDSGVDFQVRMISNLARKAEEKGLLGGKIADNEKPNPFLPYEKEMFVADISRTHLCLLNKFNVIHHHLLIVTREFEDQETLLTMKDFEAICTCITEF
;
A
#
# COMPACT_ATOMS: atom_id res chain seq x y z
N MET A 1 -32.50 -6.66 27.65
CA MET A 1 -31.43 -7.64 27.37
C MET A 1 -31.24 -7.72 25.88
N ALA A 2 -30.33 -6.92 25.32
CA ALA A 2 -29.84 -7.08 23.96
C ALA A 2 -28.34 -7.40 24.08
N THR A 3 -28.01 -8.57 23.59
CA THR A 3 -26.72 -9.24 23.69
C THR A 3 -25.58 -8.38 23.13
N LYS A 4 -24.58 -8.08 23.98
CA LYS A 4 -23.20 -7.84 23.56
C LYS A 4 -22.76 -9.05 22.74
N LYS A 5 -22.85 -8.97 21.42
CA LYS A 5 -22.25 -9.97 20.55
C LYS A 5 -20.80 -9.55 20.38
N ASP A 6 -19.92 -10.29 21.04
CA ASP A 6 -18.47 -10.15 21.00
C ASP A 6 -17.96 -9.95 19.56
N CYS A 7 -17.60 -8.71 19.25
CA CYS A 7 -16.75 -8.37 18.12
C CYS A 7 -15.40 -7.95 18.68
N LYS A 8 -14.57 -8.93 19.06
CA LYS A 8 -13.11 -8.77 18.97
C LYS A 8 -12.80 -8.69 17.46
N ASN A 9 -13.13 -7.55 16.86
CA ASN A 9 -12.96 -7.30 15.43
C ASN A 9 -11.51 -6.96 15.18
N ILE A 10 -10.91 -7.64 14.20
CA ILE A 10 -9.48 -7.57 13.95
C ILE A 10 -9.14 -6.16 13.51
N CYS A 11 -8.51 -5.39 14.39
CA CYS A 11 -7.85 -4.12 14.13
C CYS A 11 -6.47 -4.19 14.82
N PHE A 12 -5.47 -3.53 14.25
CA PHE A 12 -4.22 -3.27 14.97
C PHE A 12 -4.46 -2.43 16.24
N GLU A 13 -3.48 -2.44 17.15
CA GLU A 13 -3.51 -1.60 18.36
C GLU A 13 -3.52 -0.10 17.97
N ARG A 14 -4.38 0.71 18.58
CA ARG A 14 -4.44 2.15 18.31
C ARG A 14 -3.10 2.83 18.57
N GLY A 15 -2.72 3.76 17.70
CA GLY A 15 -1.43 4.44 17.69
C GLY A 15 -0.25 3.57 17.21
N SER A 16 -0.48 2.33 16.80
CA SER A 16 0.61 1.41 16.39
C SER A 16 0.88 1.39 14.88
N LEU A 17 -0.02 1.93 14.06
CA LEU A 17 0.06 1.75 12.60
C LEU A 17 1.34 2.34 11.99
N MET A 18 1.75 3.54 12.42
CA MET A 18 2.99 4.17 11.93
C MET A 18 4.23 3.36 12.33
N ALA A 19 4.30 2.91 13.59
CA ALA A 19 5.42 2.10 14.06
C ALA A 19 5.53 0.78 13.28
N LYS A 20 4.41 0.08 13.08
CA LYS A 20 4.34 -1.13 12.25
C LYS A 20 4.74 -0.87 10.80
N THR A 21 4.35 0.28 10.25
CA THR A 21 4.70 0.67 8.88
C THR A 21 6.20 0.88 8.73
N ILE A 22 6.84 1.59 9.67
CA ILE A 22 8.29 1.79 9.68
C ILE A 22 9.01 0.45 9.83
N GLU A 23 8.60 -0.38 10.79
CA GLU A 23 9.22 -1.68 11.03
C GLU A 23 9.14 -2.58 9.79
N THR A 24 7.95 -2.66 9.18
CA THR A 24 7.73 -3.43 7.96
C THR A 24 8.51 -2.87 6.79
N THR A 25 8.61 -1.54 6.65
CA THR A 25 9.42 -0.88 5.61
C THR A 25 10.88 -1.31 5.73
N ASN A 26 11.46 -1.27 6.94
CA ASN A 26 12.85 -1.65 7.17
C ASN A 26 13.10 -3.13 6.84
N ARG A 27 12.19 -4.04 7.26
CA ARG A 27 12.29 -5.47 6.94
C ARG A 27 12.19 -5.72 5.44
N ALA A 28 11.20 -5.11 4.77
CA ALA A 28 10.94 -5.31 3.34
C ALA A 28 12.05 -4.73 2.45
N LEU A 29 12.68 -3.63 2.86
CA LEU A 29 13.89 -3.12 2.22
C LEU A 29 15.06 -4.07 2.42
N GLY A 30 15.26 -4.57 3.65
CA GLY A 30 16.34 -5.51 3.97
C GLY A 30 16.26 -6.83 3.20
N SER A 31 15.05 -7.31 2.90
CA SER A 31 14.83 -8.51 2.08
C SER A 31 14.79 -8.24 0.56
N GLY A 32 14.73 -6.98 0.14
CA GLY A 32 14.55 -6.60 -1.27
C GLY A 32 13.13 -6.82 -1.82
N ALA A 33 12.16 -7.10 -0.94
CA ALA A 33 10.74 -7.20 -1.28
C ALA A 33 10.19 -5.81 -1.66
N LEU A 34 10.48 -4.78 -0.85
CA LEU A 34 10.16 -3.39 -1.17
C LEU A 34 11.21 -2.80 -2.12
N ARG A 35 10.76 -2.18 -3.20
CA ARG A 35 11.60 -1.63 -4.27
C ARG A 35 11.18 -0.20 -4.59
N PRO A 36 11.61 0.79 -3.79
CA PRO A 36 11.20 2.18 -3.99
C PRO A 36 11.65 2.76 -5.33
N ILE A 37 10.80 3.61 -5.91
CA ILE A 37 11.13 4.38 -7.10
C ILE A 37 11.72 5.72 -6.66
N ILE A 38 13.02 5.91 -6.91
CA ILE A 38 13.74 7.11 -6.49
C ILE A 38 13.39 8.28 -7.42
N THR A 39 12.65 9.25 -6.87
CA THR A 39 12.25 10.48 -7.56
C THR A 39 12.86 11.73 -6.91
N GLU A 40 13.15 12.73 -7.72
CA GLU A 40 13.37 14.10 -7.28
C GLU A 40 12.03 14.86 -7.30
N SER A 41 11.87 15.86 -6.44
CA SER A 41 10.62 16.64 -6.36
C SER A 41 10.85 18.14 -6.42
N ALA A 42 9.96 18.85 -7.10
CA ALA A 42 9.91 20.31 -7.14
C ALA A 42 8.47 20.79 -6.85
N VAL A 43 8.35 22.00 -6.32
CA VAL A 43 7.05 22.68 -6.18
C VAL A 43 6.91 23.67 -7.33
N VAL A 44 5.82 23.55 -8.08
CA VAL A 44 5.46 24.46 -9.17
C VAL A 44 4.21 25.22 -8.75
N LYS A 45 4.27 26.55 -8.79
CA LYS A 45 3.13 27.40 -8.46
C LYS A 45 2.42 27.79 -9.74
N ASP A 46 1.14 27.47 -9.86
CA ASP A 46 0.33 27.85 -11.01
C ASP A 46 -1.10 28.18 -10.56
N SER A 47 -1.64 29.29 -11.06
CA SER A 47 -3.03 29.72 -10.82
C SER A 47 -3.45 29.74 -9.33
N GLY A 48 -2.52 30.05 -8.42
CA GLY A 48 -2.76 30.08 -6.98
C GLY A 48 -2.73 28.73 -6.28
N VAL A 49 -2.32 27.67 -6.97
CA VAL A 49 -2.17 26.31 -6.45
C VAL A 49 -0.69 25.90 -6.48
N ASP A 50 -0.23 25.32 -5.38
CA ASP A 50 1.12 24.75 -5.28
C ASP A 50 1.07 23.26 -5.67
N PHE A 51 1.65 22.91 -6.80
CA PHE A 51 1.74 21.54 -7.31
C PHE A 51 3.07 20.90 -6.89
N GLN A 52 3.03 19.72 -6.28
CA GLN A 52 4.23 18.90 -6.08
C GLN A 52 4.46 18.01 -7.31
N VAL A 53 5.50 18.32 -8.08
CA VAL A 53 5.92 17.53 -9.25
C VAL A 53 7.04 16.58 -8.84
N ARG A 54 6.89 15.28 -9.12
CA ARG A 54 7.91 14.25 -8.88
C ARG A 54 8.41 13.69 -10.21
N MET A 55 9.73 13.64 -10.37
CA MET A 55 10.39 13.16 -11.58
C MET A 55 11.26 11.96 -11.24
N ILE A 56 11.11 10.87 -12.00
CA ILE A 56 11.97 9.69 -11.85
C ILE A 56 13.40 10.09 -12.19
N SER A 57 14.33 9.83 -11.27
CA SER A 57 15.74 10.12 -11.53
C SER A 57 16.26 9.27 -12.69
N ASN A 58 17.18 9.81 -13.50
CA ASN A 58 17.77 9.09 -14.63
C ASN A 58 18.45 7.76 -14.22
N LEU A 59 18.90 7.66 -12.97
CA LEU A 59 19.46 6.44 -12.39
C LEU A 59 18.37 5.38 -12.14
N ALA A 60 17.22 5.78 -11.59
CA ALA A 60 16.06 4.91 -11.38
C ALA A 60 15.48 4.41 -12.71
N ARG A 61 15.40 5.28 -13.74
CA ARG A 61 14.93 4.89 -15.08
C ARG A 61 15.72 3.72 -15.67
N LYS A 62 17.05 3.74 -15.56
CA LYS A 62 17.93 2.65 -16.05
C LYS A 62 17.79 1.36 -15.24
N ALA A 63 17.48 1.46 -13.95
CA ALA A 63 17.25 0.30 -13.08
C ALA A 63 15.89 -0.33 -13.35
N GLU A 64 14.85 0.48 -13.57
CA GLU A 64 13.51 0.01 -13.99
C GLU A 64 13.53 -0.63 -15.37
N GLU A 65 14.24 -0.05 -16.35
CA GLU A 65 14.41 -0.67 -17.67
C GLU A 65 15.01 -2.08 -17.55
N LYS A 66 16.01 -2.27 -16.70
CA LYS A 66 16.58 -3.60 -16.42
C LYS A 66 15.65 -4.53 -15.65
N GLY A 67 14.81 -4.00 -14.75
CA GLY A 67 13.85 -4.76 -13.94
C GLY A 67 12.57 -5.17 -14.69
N LEU A 68 12.10 -4.35 -15.63
CA LEU A 68 10.92 -4.59 -16.48
C LEU A 68 11.23 -5.45 -17.71
N LEU A 69 12.49 -5.46 -18.19
CA LEU A 69 12.93 -6.36 -19.28
C LEU A 69 13.15 -7.82 -18.82
N GLY A 70 12.92 -8.13 -17.54
CA GLY A 70 13.10 -9.44 -16.92
C GLY A 70 11.91 -10.41 -17.00
N GLY A 71 11.02 -10.26 -17.98
CA GLY A 71 9.99 -11.28 -18.23
C GLY A 71 8.93 -10.84 -19.23
N LYS A 72 9.04 -11.33 -20.48
CA LYS A 72 7.85 -11.50 -21.32
C LYS A 72 6.99 -12.58 -20.66
N ILE A 73 6.10 -12.18 -19.76
CA ILE A 73 5.05 -13.06 -19.25
C ILE A 73 4.02 -13.14 -20.38
N ALA A 74 3.82 -14.34 -20.94
CA ALA A 74 2.76 -14.60 -21.89
C ALA A 74 1.41 -14.18 -21.29
N ASP A 75 0.49 -13.74 -22.14
CA ASP A 75 -0.80 -13.10 -21.81
C ASP A 75 -1.81 -13.99 -21.04
N ASN A 76 -1.37 -15.11 -20.46
CA ASN A 76 -2.19 -15.98 -19.62
C ASN A 76 -2.02 -15.56 -18.15
N GLU A 77 -3.05 -14.88 -17.65
CA GLU A 77 -3.35 -14.64 -16.23
C GLU A 77 -2.17 -14.08 -15.42
N LYS A 78 -2.00 -12.76 -15.44
CA LYS A 78 -1.18 -12.09 -14.43
C LYS A 78 -1.73 -12.47 -13.05
N PRO A 79 -0.95 -13.14 -12.17
CA PRO A 79 -1.42 -13.47 -10.84
C PRO A 79 -1.74 -12.17 -10.09
N ASN A 80 -2.86 -12.16 -9.36
CA ASN A 80 -3.28 -11.02 -8.56
C ASN A 80 -2.13 -10.66 -7.59
N PRO A 81 -1.51 -9.46 -7.70
CA PRO A 81 -0.36 -9.09 -6.89
C PRO A 81 -0.71 -8.96 -5.39
N PHE A 82 -2.00 -8.97 -5.06
CA PHE A 82 -2.52 -8.86 -3.71
C PHE A 82 -2.89 -10.20 -3.08
N LEU A 83 -2.98 -11.29 -3.86
CA LEU A 83 -3.39 -12.61 -3.37
C LEU A 83 -2.64 -13.76 -4.07
N PRO A 84 -1.87 -14.58 -3.32
CA PRO A 84 -1.40 -14.36 -1.95
C PRO A 84 -0.37 -13.21 -1.91
N TYR A 85 -0.50 -12.29 -0.95
CA TYR A 85 0.47 -11.21 -0.74
C TYR A 85 1.78 -11.72 -0.11
N GLU A 86 2.88 -11.03 -0.40
CA GLU A 86 4.18 -11.26 0.24
C GLU A 86 4.12 -10.91 1.74
N LYS A 87 4.59 -11.81 2.61
CA LYS A 87 4.52 -11.62 4.07
C LYS A 87 5.36 -10.42 4.53
N GLU A 88 6.44 -10.15 3.81
CA GLU A 88 7.35 -9.04 3.99
C GLU A 88 6.66 -7.70 3.75
N MET A 89 5.60 -7.70 2.93
CA MET A 89 4.82 -6.51 2.58
C MET A 89 3.63 -6.28 3.53
N PHE A 90 3.31 -7.24 4.40
CA PHE A 90 2.19 -7.15 5.32
C PHE A 90 2.50 -6.24 6.52
N VAL A 91 1.65 -5.23 6.73
CA VAL A 91 1.78 -4.26 7.81
C VAL A 91 0.86 -4.62 8.98
N ALA A 92 -0.44 -4.80 8.71
CA ALA A 92 -1.43 -5.05 9.74
C ALA A 92 -2.76 -5.53 9.18
N ASP A 93 -3.54 -6.21 10.01
CA ASP A 93 -4.96 -6.42 9.76
C ASP A 93 -5.77 -5.19 10.18
N ILE A 94 -6.64 -4.71 9.29
CA ILE A 94 -7.48 -3.51 9.52
C ILE A 94 -8.86 -3.90 10.01
N SER A 95 -9.46 -4.91 9.35
CA SER A 95 -10.77 -5.45 9.67
C SER A 95 -10.84 -6.92 9.27
N ARG A 96 -12.02 -7.54 9.40
CA ARG A 96 -12.27 -8.86 8.83
C ARG A 96 -12.23 -8.88 7.30
N THR A 97 -12.44 -7.75 6.64
CA THR A 97 -12.49 -7.65 5.18
C THR A 97 -11.26 -6.97 4.60
N HIS A 98 -10.55 -6.16 5.39
CA HIS A 98 -9.42 -5.37 4.92
C HIS A 98 -8.13 -5.65 5.67
N LEU A 99 -7.02 -5.54 4.95
CA LEU A 99 -5.67 -5.57 5.48
C LEU A 99 -4.83 -4.44 4.88
N CYS A 100 -3.71 -4.16 5.53
CA CYS A 100 -2.79 -3.10 5.18
C CYS A 100 -1.47 -3.70 4.66
N LEU A 101 -1.08 -3.32 3.44
CA LEU A 101 0.19 -3.70 2.83
C LEU A 101 1.05 -2.47 2.53
N LEU A 102 2.34 -2.66 2.37
CA LEU A 102 3.20 -1.69 1.68
C LEU A 102 2.95 -1.75 0.17
N ASN A 103 3.05 -0.61 -0.51
CA ASN A 103 3.16 -0.59 -1.96
C ASN A 103 4.57 -1.00 -2.39
N LYS A 104 4.71 -2.10 -3.13
CA LYS A 104 5.99 -2.69 -3.55
C LYS A 104 6.90 -1.74 -4.30
N PHE A 105 6.33 -0.86 -5.12
CA PHE A 105 7.05 0.10 -5.94
C PHE A 105 6.67 1.52 -5.51
N ASN A 106 6.88 1.83 -4.24
CA ASN A 106 6.47 3.11 -3.70
C ASN A 106 7.34 4.27 -4.21
N VAL A 107 6.68 5.34 -4.63
CA VAL A 107 7.31 6.64 -4.92
C VAL A 107 7.44 7.48 -3.64
N ILE A 108 6.48 7.34 -2.73
CA ILE A 108 6.43 8.05 -1.45
C ILE A 108 6.81 7.09 -0.33
N HIS A 109 7.63 7.54 0.61
CA HIS A 109 7.98 6.74 1.79
C HIS A 109 6.73 6.31 2.54
N HIS A 110 6.73 5.05 3.01
CA HIS A 110 5.62 4.50 3.80
C HIS A 110 4.25 4.51 3.09
N HIS A 111 4.24 4.39 1.75
CA HIS A 111 3.00 4.30 0.97
C HIS A 111 2.30 2.97 1.25
N LEU A 112 1.13 3.06 1.87
CA LEU A 112 0.28 1.93 2.25
C LEU A 112 -0.82 1.66 1.21
N LEU A 113 -1.25 0.41 1.15
CA LEU A 113 -2.41 -0.07 0.41
C LEU A 113 -3.40 -0.67 1.40
N ILE A 114 -4.67 -0.26 1.31
CA ILE A 114 -5.80 -0.91 1.98
C ILE A 114 -6.41 -1.87 0.98
N VAL A 115 -6.37 -3.16 1.28
CA VAL A 115 -6.69 -4.23 0.33
C VAL A 115 -7.75 -5.14 0.91
N THR A 116 -8.72 -5.55 0.09
CA THR A 116 -9.72 -6.56 0.47
C THR A 116 -9.06 -7.93 0.62
N ARG A 117 -9.52 -8.74 1.57
CA ARG A 117 -9.00 -10.11 1.77
C ARG A 117 -9.46 -11.07 0.68
N GLU A 118 -10.66 -10.83 0.16
CA GLU A 118 -11.21 -11.54 -0.98
C GLU A 118 -11.06 -10.68 -2.23
N PHE A 119 -10.99 -11.31 -3.40
CA PHE A 119 -10.95 -10.58 -4.65
C PHE A 119 -12.24 -9.78 -4.85
N GLU A 120 -12.09 -8.49 -5.09
CA GLU A 120 -13.16 -7.58 -5.52
C GLU A 120 -12.65 -6.79 -6.74
N ASP A 121 -13.53 -6.52 -7.69
CA ASP A 121 -13.18 -5.77 -8.89
C ASP A 121 -12.94 -4.29 -8.55
N GLN A 122 -11.86 -3.70 -9.06
CA GLN A 122 -11.45 -2.32 -8.76
C GLN A 122 -12.46 -1.28 -9.27
N GLU A 123 -13.29 -1.60 -10.26
CA GLU A 123 -14.36 -0.72 -10.75
C GLU A 123 -15.62 -0.78 -9.87
N THR A 124 -15.66 -1.67 -8.88
CA THR A 124 -16.75 -1.72 -7.90
C THR A 124 -16.77 -0.45 -7.06
N LEU A 125 -17.99 0.04 -6.77
CA LEU A 125 -18.16 1.21 -5.93
C LEU A 125 -17.72 0.95 -4.49
N LEU A 126 -17.12 1.97 -3.87
CA LEU A 126 -16.74 1.93 -2.46
C LEU A 126 -17.97 1.68 -1.57
N THR A 127 -17.81 0.71 -0.67
CA THR A 127 -18.79 0.28 0.31
C THR A 127 -18.53 0.93 1.67
N MET A 128 -19.49 0.81 2.59
CA MET A 128 -19.31 1.26 3.98
C MET A 128 -18.08 0.63 4.65
N LYS A 129 -17.76 -0.63 4.33
CA LYS A 129 -16.61 -1.34 4.92
C LYS A 129 -15.28 -0.74 4.48
N ASP A 130 -15.23 -0.15 3.30
CA ASP A 130 -14.03 0.48 2.73
C ASP A 130 -13.79 1.80 3.45
N PHE A 131 -14.85 2.60 3.63
CA PHE A 131 -14.78 3.83 4.41
C PHE A 131 -14.41 3.56 5.88
N GLU A 132 -14.96 2.52 6.51
CA GLU A 132 -14.57 2.11 7.87
C GLU A 132 -13.08 1.75 7.95
N ALA A 133 -12.55 1.01 6.96
CA ALA A 133 -11.14 0.67 6.90
C ALA A 133 -10.24 1.90 6.69
N ILE A 134 -10.62 2.79 5.77
CA ILE A 134 -9.94 4.06 5.52
C ILE A 134 -9.90 4.92 6.79
N CYS A 135 -11.04 5.12 7.45
CA CYS A 135 -11.12 5.90 8.68
C CYS A 135 -10.26 5.28 9.79
N THR A 136 -10.29 3.95 9.94
CA THR A 136 -9.45 3.24 10.93
C THR A 136 -7.96 3.54 10.72
N CYS A 137 -7.49 3.59 9.47
CA CYS A 137 -6.09 3.89 9.16
C CYS A 137 -5.74 5.38 9.24
N ILE A 138 -6.58 6.28 8.70
CA ILE A 138 -6.26 7.72 8.65
C ILE A 138 -6.19 8.33 10.05
N THR A 139 -7.01 7.86 11.01
CA THR A 139 -6.99 8.39 12.39
C THR A 139 -5.75 8.03 13.21
N GLU A 140 -4.77 7.34 12.63
CA GLU A 140 -3.51 6.95 13.29
C GLU A 140 -2.35 7.91 13.01
N PHE A 141 -2.57 8.97 12.22
CA PHE A 141 -1.55 9.94 11.78
C PHE A 141 -1.92 11.39 12.10
#